data_AF-A0A1L6I9Z6-F1
#
_entry.id   AF-A0A1L6I9Z6-F1
#
_cell.length_a   1.000
_cell.length_b   1.000
_cell.length_c   1.000
_cell.angle_alpha   90.00
_cell.angle_beta   90.00
_cell.angle_gamma   90.00
#
_symmetry.space_group_name_H-M   'P 1'
#
loop_
_entity.id
_entity.type
_entity.pdbx_description
1 polymer ?
#
loop_
_entity_poly.entity_id
_entity_poly.type
_entity_poly.pdbx_seq_one_letter_code
_entity_poly.pdbx_strand_id
1 'polypeptide(L)'
;MGQPVHTVESPTGFQLALQDRIVIGNLPNVATPAASGAGATVVKTFTGLRLPANYSVQVSASQACDASVSSKSATGFTVTLTPPQTSITLAAGTIDVTVIA
;
A
#
# COMPACT_ATOMS: atom_id res chain seq x y z
N MET A 1 16.69 -14.17 -1.27
CA MET A 1 15.58 -15.14 -1.42
C MET A 1 14.61 -14.89 -0.27
N GLY A 2 13.32 -14.69 -0.54
CA GLY A 2 12.32 -14.41 0.50
C GLY A 2 11.72 -15.71 1.06
N GLN A 3 11.46 -15.76 2.37
CA GLN A 3 10.88 -16.92 3.05
C GLN A 3 9.34 -16.83 3.05
N PRO A 4 8.61 -17.93 2.80
CA PRO A 4 7.15 -17.97 2.92
C PRO A 4 6.74 -18.05 4.40
N VAL A 5 5.89 -17.11 4.86
CA VAL A 5 5.62 -16.90 6.29
C VAL A 5 4.21 -17.34 6.73
N HIS A 6 3.25 -17.56 5.82
CA HIS A 6 1.84 -17.84 6.20
C HIS A 6 1.11 -18.82 5.25
N THR A 7 0.26 -19.70 5.81
CA THR A 7 -0.68 -20.57 5.09
C THR A 7 -2.09 -19.98 5.19
N VAL A 8 -2.80 -19.83 4.07
CA VAL A 8 -4.19 -19.35 4.03
C VAL A 8 -5.10 -20.50 3.61
N GLU A 9 -6.17 -20.74 4.36
CA GLU A 9 -7.17 -21.76 4.03
C GLU A 9 -8.28 -21.19 3.15
N SER A 10 -8.75 -21.97 2.16
CA SER A 10 -9.88 -21.63 1.29
C SER A 10 -11.10 -22.51 1.58
N PRO A 11 -12.34 -22.00 1.46
CA PRO A 11 -13.55 -22.80 1.60
C PRO A 11 -13.61 -23.97 0.61
N THR A 12 -14.21 -25.09 1.03
CA THR A 12 -14.40 -26.29 0.21
C THR A 12 -15.11 -25.95 -1.11
N GLY A 13 -14.49 -26.27 -2.24
CA GLY A 13 -15.03 -26.03 -3.58
C GLY A 13 -14.58 -24.71 -4.25
N PHE A 14 -13.79 -23.89 -3.57
CA PHE A 14 -13.21 -22.68 -4.16
C PHE A 14 -11.90 -23.00 -4.88
N GLN A 15 -11.83 -22.77 -6.20
CA GLN A 15 -10.57 -22.84 -6.95
C GLN A 15 -9.92 -21.46 -6.98
N LEU A 16 -8.80 -21.32 -6.29
CA LEU A 16 -7.94 -20.15 -6.44
C LEU A 16 -7.37 -20.15 -7.87
N ALA A 17 -7.50 -19.03 -8.59
CA ALA A 17 -6.91 -18.86 -9.92
C ALA A 17 -5.38 -19.02 -9.91
N LEU A 18 -4.75 -18.75 -8.76
CA LEU A 18 -3.34 -18.99 -8.46
C LEU A 18 -3.23 -19.37 -6.97
N GLN A 19 -2.75 -20.58 -6.66
CA GLN A 19 -2.37 -20.97 -5.29
C GLN A 19 -1.04 -20.25 -4.94
N ASP A 20 -0.92 -19.77 -3.70
CA ASP A 20 0.33 -19.33 -3.05
C ASP A 20 0.89 -17.91 -3.28
N ARG A 21 0.09 -16.84 -3.45
CA ARG A 21 0.66 -15.47 -3.56
C ARG A 21 -0.03 -14.33 -2.83
N ILE A 22 -0.69 -14.59 -1.69
CA ILE A 22 -0.97 -13.49 -0.75
C ILE A 22 0.37 -13.03 -0.15
N VAL A 23 1.03 -12.08 -0.83
CA VAL A 23 2.16 -11.33 -0.30
C VAL A 23 1.57 -10.22 0.56
N ILE A 24 1.32 -10.50 1.84
CA ILE A 24 1.01 -9.45 2.83
C ILE A 24 2.32 -8.74 3.15
N GLY A 25 2.80 -7.93 2.21
CA GLY A 25 3.84 -6.96 2.49
C GLY A 25 3.21 -5.84 3.29
N ASN A 26 3.33 -5.86 4.61
CA ASN A 26 3.06 -4.67 5.41
C ASN A 26 4.28 -3.76 5.29
N LEU A 27 4.06 -2.58 4.76
CA LEU A 27 5.03 -1.50 4.68
C LEU A 27 4.62 -0.49 5.75
N PRO A 28 5.02 -0.69 7.02
CA PRO A 28 4.58 0.18 8.09
C PRO A 28 5.33 1.51 8.04
N ASN A 29 4.64 2.58 8.40
CA ASN A 29 5.22 3.90 8.55
C ASN A 29 5.90 4.46 7.28
N VAL A 30 5.26 4.38 6.10
CA VAL A 30 5.94 4.71 4.83
C VAL A 30 5.65 6.10 4.25
N ALA A 31 4.77 6.88 4.87
CA ALA A 31 4.63 8.30 4.51
C ALA A 31 5.96 9.04 4.75
N THR A 32 6.46 9.75 3.74
CA THR A 32 7.51 10.76 3.94
C THR A 32 6.88 12.01 4.55
N PRO A 33 7.60 12.78 5.39
CA PRO A 33 7.06 14.02 5.92
C PRO A 33 6.63 14.95 4.79
N ALA A 34 5.52 15.66 4.98
CA ALA A 34 5.03 16.68 4.05
C ALA A 34 6.11 17.77 3.84
N ALA A 35 6.78 17.76 2.69
CA ALA A 35 7.91 18.64 2.40
C ALA A 35 7.56 20.14 2.44
N SER A 36 6.28 20.47 2.24
CA SER A 36 5.79 21.85 2.14
C SER A 36 4.87 22.27 3.30
N GLY A 37 4.78 21.46 4.37
CA GLY A 37 3.97 21.78 5.55
C GLY A 37 2.48 21.45 5.43
N ALA A 38 1.64 22.22 6.11
CA ALA A 38 0.21 21.95 6.23
C ALA A 38 -0.51 21.98 4.86
N GLY A 39 -1.42 21.03 4.64
CA GLY A 39 -2.18 20.89 3.40
C GLY A 39 -1.40 20.27 2.23
N ALA A 40 -0.12 19.94 2.41
CA ALA A 40 0.69 19.38 1.33
C ALA A 40 0.35 17.90 1.08
N THR A 41 0.17 17.57 -0.20
CA THR A 41 0.06 16.20 -0.67
C THR A 41 1.38 15.48 -0.55
N VAL A 42 1.35 14.25 -0.05
CA VAL A 42 2.52 13.36 0.03
C VAL A 42 2.40 12.29 -1.04
N VAL A 43 3.43 12.14 -1.86
CA VAL A 43 3.48 11.11 -2.91
C VAL A 43 4.59 10.12 -2.58
N LYS A 44 4.24 8.83 -2.52
CA LYS A 44 5.18 7.74 -2.30
C LYS A 44 5.10 6.74 -3.43
N THR A 45 6.23 6.54 -4.11
CA THR A 45 6.36 5.50 -5.13
C THR A 45 7.06 4.28 -4.55
N PHE A 46 6.48 3.12 -4.79
CA PHE A 46 7.03 1.81 -4.45
C PHE A 46 7.54 1.16 -5.73
N THR A 47 8.82 0.81 -5.77
CA THR A 47 9.50 0.26 -6.95
C THR A 47 10.30 -1.00 -6.61
N GLY A 48 10.71 -1.76 -7.62
CA GLY A 48 11.55 -2.96 -7.46
C GLY A 48 10.77 -4.18 -6.94
N LEU A 49 9.44 -4.12 -7.00
CA LEU A 49 8.57 -5.22 -6.59
C LEU A 49 8.42 -6.24 -7.73
N ARG A 50 7.92 -7.44 -7.40
CA ARG A 50 7.51 -8.46 -8.37
C ARG A 50 6.06 -8.82 -8.09
N LEU A 51 5.15 -8.04 -8.65
CA LEU A 51 3.70 -8.16 -8.45
C LEU A 51 3.05 -8.89 -9.63
N PRO A 52 2.00 -9.68 -9.40
CA PRO A 52 1.21 -10.27 -10.48
C PRO A 52 0.44 -9.20 -11.25
N ALA A 53 -0.13 -9.59 -12.40
CA ALA A 53 -0.87 -8.67 -13.26
C ALA A 53 -2.11 -8.09 -12.57
N ASN A 54 -2.76 -8.86 -11.71
CA ASN A 54 -3.91 -8.44 -10.91
C ASN A 54 -3.51 -8.46 -9.44
N TYR A 55 -3.52 -7.28 -8.81
CA TYR A 55 -3.33 -7.12 -7.38
C TYR A 55 -4.14 -5.93 -6.91
N SER A 56 -4.42 -5.88 -5.62
CA SER A 56 -5.03 -4.77 -4.90
C SER A 56 -4.02 -4.16 -3.95
N VAL A 57 -4.20 -2.87 -3.67
CA VAL A 57 -3.40 -2.13 -2.68
C VAL A 57 -4.39 -1.50 -1.73
N GLN A 58 -4.27 -1.86 -0.46
CA GLN A 58 -5.02 -1.25 0.62
C GLN A 58 -4.07 -0.31 1.37
N VAL A 59 -4.53 0.92 1.57
CA VAL A 59 -3.80 1.93 2.34
C VAL A 59 -4.57 2.16 3.63
N SER A 60 -3.90 2.00 4.75
CA SER A 60 -4.43 2.27 6.09
C SER A 60 -3.69 3.46 6.65
N ALA A 61 -4.42 4.51 7.04
CA ALA A 61 -3.84 5.72 7.58
C ALA A 61 -4.14 5.85 9.07
N SER A 62 -3.15 6.26 9.86
CA SER A 62 -3.30 6.57 11.29
C SER A 62 -3.74 8.02 11.54
N GLN A 63 -3.75 8.86 10.49
CA GLN A 63 -4.28 10.22 10.51
C GLN A 63 -5.33 10.38 9.43
N ALA A 64 -6.18 11.40 9.56
CA ALA A 64 -7.18 11.73 8.55
C ALA A 64 -6.49 12.19 7.25
N CYS A 65 -6.57 11.37 6.21
CA CYS A 65 -6.13 11.68 4.86
C CYS A 65 -6.88 10.84 3.83
N ASP A 66 -7.08 11.40 2.65
CA ASP A 66 -7.52 10.65 1.49
C ASP A 66 -6.31 9.99 0.83
N ALA A 67 -6.39 8.68 0.62
CA ALA A 67 -5.35 7.91 -0.05
C ALA A 67 -5.84 7.43 -1.41
N SER A 68 -5.02 7.62 -2.43
CA SER A 68 -5.27 7.11 -3.78
C SER A 68 -4.06 6.33 -4.29
N VAL A 69 -4.33 5.25 -5.02
CA VAL A 69 -3.31 4.39 -5.61
C VAL A 69 -3.35 4.53 -7.13
N SER A 70 -2.19 4.79 -7.73
CA SER A 70 -2.05 4.97 -9.18
C SER A 70 -0.80 4.25 -9.71
N SER A 71 -0.61 4.30 -11.04
CA SER A 71 0.59 3.79 -11.71
C SER A 71 0.90 2.32 -11.37
N LYS A 72 -0.14 1.50 -11.22
CA LYS A 72 -0.01 0.08 -10.86
C LYS A 72 0.64 -0.70 -11.99
N SER A 73 1.67 -1.46 -11.66
CA SER A 73 2.46 -2.25 -12.60
C SER A 73 3.02 -3.49 -11.90
N ALA A 74 3.57 -4.42 -12.68
CA ALA A 74 4.25 -5.59 -12.13
C ALA A 74 5.50 -5.24 -11.29
N THR A 75 6.03 -4.02 -11.41
CA THR A 75 7.27 -3.58 -10.75
C THR A 75 7.04 -2.57 -9.63
N GLY A 76 5.81 -2.08 -9.44
CA GLY A 76 5.54 -1.00 -8.50
C GLY A 76 4.19 -0.32 -8.63
N PHE A 77 3.96 0.65 -7.75
CA PHE A 77 2.77 1.51 -7.73
C PHE A 77 3.08 2.80 -6.97
N THR A 78 2.20 3.80 -7.10
CA THR A 78 2.31 5.07 -6.40
C THR A 78 1.11 5.27 -5.49
N VAL A 79 1.36 5.67 -4.25
CA VAL A 79 0.35 6.11 -3.27
C VAL A 79 0.44 7.62 -3.13
N THR A 80 -0.68 8.30 -3.31
CA THR A 80 -0.82 9.74 -3.10
C THR A 80 -1.74 9.97 -1.90
N LEU A 81 -1.26 10.73 -0.93
CA LEU A 81 -1.97 11.10 0.29
C LEU A 81 -2.29 12.58 0.27
N THR A 82 -3.57 12.91 0.45
CA THR A 82 -4.04 14.29 0.50
C THR A 82 -4.68 14.54 1.86
N PRO A 83 -4.22 15.53 2.64
CA PRO A 83 -4.91 15.93 3.86
C PRO A 83 -6.31 16.47 3.50
N PRO A 84 -7.35 16.20 4.31
CA PRO A 84 -8.70 16.67 4.02
C PRO A 84 -8.86 18.17 4.25
N GLN A 85 -7.91 18.80 4.96
CA GLN A 85 -7.90 20.22 5.27
C GLN A 85 -6.48 20.78 5.15
N THR A 86 -6.38 22.04 4.74
CA THR A 86 -5.09 22.72 4.55
C THR A 86 -4.35 23.04 5.84
N SER A 87 -4.98 22.88 7.01
CA SER A 87 -4.38 23.03 8.34
C SER A 87 -3.65 21.76 8.82
N ILE A 88 -3.91 20.60 8.20
CA ILE A 88 -3.36 19.31 8.62
C ILE A 88 -2.03 19.08 7.94
N THR A 89 -0.99 18.77 8.73
CA THR A 89 0.31 18.32 8.23
C THR A 89 0.43 16.83 8.41
N LEU A 90 0.70 16.08 7.33
CA LEU A 90 0.90 14.64 7.40
C LEU A 90 2.28 14.33 8.00
N ALA A 91 2.28 13.54 9.07
CA ALA A 91 3.51 13.10 9.70
C ALA A 91 4.22 12.04 8.84
N ALA A 92 5.53 11.89 9.08
CA ALA A 92 6.22 10.71 8.59
C ALA A 92 5.61 9.48 9.27
N GLY A 93 5.43 8.40 8.51
CA GLY A 93 4.88 7.17 9.04
C GLY A 93 3.37 7.09 9.18
N THR A 94 2.61 8.06 8.67
CA THR A 94 1.15 8.09 8.78
C THR A 94 0.42 6.94 8.08
N ILE A 95 1.07 6.20 7.18
CA ILE A 95 0.40 5.11 6.44
C ILE A 95 1.12 3.78 6.57
N ASP A 96 0.28 2.75 6.61
CA ASP A 96 0.61 1.37 6.36
C ASP A 96 0.02 0.98 5.00
N VAL A 97 0.78 0.23 4.20
CA VAL A 97 0.34 -0.26 2.90
C VAL A 97 0.35 -1.77 2.91
N THR A 98 -0.79 -2.34 2.53
CA THR A 98 -0.96 -3.78 2.34
C THR A 98 -1.20 -4.06 0.87
N VAL A 99 -0.37 -4.90 0.27
CA VAL A 99 -0.59 -5.42 -1.08
C VAL A 99 -1.32 -6.75 -0.96
N ILE A 100 -2.34 -6.97 -1.79
CA ILE A 100 -3.14 -8.20 -1.81
C ILE A 100 -3.11 -8.70 -3.25
N ALA A 101 -2.60 -9.91 -3.48
CA ALA A 101 -2.27 -10.40 -4.80
C ALA A 101 -2.53 -11.91 -4.93
#